data_AF-A0A075WBT3-F1
#
_entry.id   AF-A0A075WBT3-F1
#
_cell.length_a   1.000
_cell.length_b   1.000
_cell.length_c   1.000
_cell.angle_alpha   90.00
_cell.angle_beta   90.00
_cell.angle_gamma   90.00
#
_symmetry.space_group_name_H-M   'P 1'
#
loop_
_entity.id
_entity.type
_entity.pdbx_description
1 polymer ?
#
loop_
_entity_poly.entity_id
_entity_poly.type
_entity_poly.pdbx_seq_one_letter_code
_entity_poly.pdbx_strand_id
1 'polypeptide(L)'
;MKLPVIPARGDEKLELLSQIVSKLESREAKKLLARNGISPVNKAVEYLKVMAMFFELEISYAVSELNKRSELRKFLRLREEIKLRSIYSFMSKFEAEQFISLVFSILVL
;
A
#
# COMPACT_ATOMS: atom_id res chain seq x y z
N MET A 1 -8.87 5.99 -21.86
CA MET A 1 -7.69 5.19 -21.44
C MET A 1 -6.99 5.93 -20.31
N LYS A 2 -6.68 5.28 -19.18
CA LYS A 2 -5.79 5.85 -18.17
C LYS A 2 -4.33 5.55 -18.58
N LEU A 3 -3.46 6.54 -18.45
CA LEU A 3 -2.04 6.42 -18.81
C LEU A 3 -1.36 5.40 -17.88
N PRO A 4 -0.46 4.55 -18.41
CA PRO A 4 0.23 3.54 -17.62
C PRO A 4 1.09 4.16 -16.52
N VAL A 5 1.17 3.49 -15.36
CA VAL A 5 2.06 3.91 -14.28
C VAL A 5 3.46 3.37 -14.54
N ILE A 6 4.42 4.27 -14.78
CA ILE A 6 5.80 3.94 -15.09
C ILE A 6 6.71 4.56 -14.03
N PRO A 7 7.51 3.77 -13.31
CA PRO A 7 8.48 4.33 -12.38
C PRO A 7 9.58 5.08 -13.13
N ALA A 8 9.74 6.36 -12.83
CA ALA A 8 10.83 7.20 -13.35
C ALA A 8 11.72 7.68 -12.20
N ARG A 9 13.04 7.71 -12.42
CA ARG A 9 13.97 8.32 -11.45
C ARG A 9 13.77 9.84 -11.44
N GLY A 10 13.79 10.44 -10.25
CA GLY A 10 13.56 11.88 -10.06
C GLY A 10 12.08 12.29 -10.06
N ASP A 11 11.14 11.33 -10.05
CA ASP A 11 9.74 11.59 -9.81
C ASP A 11 9.49 11.71 -8.30
N GLU A 12 9.19 12.92 -7.83
CA GLU A 12 8.96 13.23 -6.42
C GLU A 12 7.84 12.39 -5.80
N LYS A 13 6.78 12.05 -6.56
CA LYS A 13 5.68 11.21 -6.06
C LYS A 13 6.17 9.78 -5.79
N LEU A 14 7.06 9.27 -6.63
CA LEU A 14 7.65 7.94 -6.44
C LEU A 14 8.69 7.93 -5.32
N GLU A 15 9.46 8.99 -5.15
CA GLU A 15 10.37 9.13 -4.01
C GLU A 15 9.61 9.13 -2.69
N LEU A 16 8.51 9.90 -2.61
CA LEU A 16 7.61 9.89 -1.46
C LEU A 16 7.01 8.49 -1.22
N LEU A 17 6.54 7.82 -2.27
CA LEU A 17 5.99 6.47 -2.16
C LEU A 17 7.05 5.47 -1.64
N SER A 18 8.31 5.60 -2.06
CA SER A 18 9.41 4.77 -1.57
C SER A 18 9.66 4.95 -0.07
N GLN A 19 9.56 6.20 0.42
CA GLN A 19 9.65 6.50 1.86
C GLN A 19 8.48 5.90 2.63
N ILE A 20 7.25 6.02 2.11
CA ILE A 20 6.06 5.41 2.71
C ILE A 20 6.19 3.89 2.76
N VAL A 21 6.61 3.24 1.68
CA VAL A 21 6.86 1.79 1.62
C VAL A 21 7.85 1.37 2.71
N SER A 22 8.92 2.14 2.90
CA SER A 22 9.93 1.86 3.93
C SER A 22 9.38 2.03 5.34
N LYS A 23 8.57 3.07 5.61
CA LYS A 23 7.89 3.25 6.90
C LYS A 23 6.90 2.12 7.21
N LEU A 24 6.10 1.69 6.23
CA LEU A 24 5.15 0.59 6.38
C LEU A 24 5.85 -0.74 6.71
N GLU A 25 7.09 -0.95 6.27
CA GLU A 25 7.86 -2.15 6.58
C GLU A 25 8.60 -2.12 7.92
N SER A 26 8.63 -0.96 8.59
CA SER A 26 9.30 -0.78 9.87
C SER A 26 8.76 -1.73 10.93
N ARG A 27 9.60 -2.05 11.90
CA ARG A 27 9.22 -2.93 13.01
C ARG A 27 8.12 -2.28 13.85
N GLU A 28 8.18 -0.97 14.00
CA GLU A 28 7.27 -0.13 14.77
C GLU A 28 5.88 -0.12 14.12
N ALA A 29 5.80 0.08 12.79
CA ALA A 29 4.55 -0.03 12.05
C ALA A 29 3.93 -1.43 12.17
N LYS A 30 4.75 -2.49 12.02
CA LYS A 30 4.28 -3.88 12.17
C LYS A 30 3.76 -4.18 13.58
N LYS A 31 4.45 -3.68 14.62
CA LYS A 31 3.99 -3.79 16.01
C LYS A 31 2.68 -3.05 16.23
N LEU A 32 2.54 -1.85 15.66
CA LEU A 32 1.32 -1.06 15.76
C LEU A 32 0.13 -1.79 15.10
N LEU A 33 0.32 -2.34 13.90
CA LEU A 33 -0.69 -3.15 13.21
C LEU A 33 -1.14 -4.34 14.08
N ALA A 34 -0.18 -5.09 14.63
CA ALA A 34 -0.47 -6.22 15.51
C ALA A 34 -1.24 -5.81 16.78
N ARG A 35 -0.86 -4.71 17.42
CA ARG A 35 -1.53 -4.17 18.61
C ARG A 35 -2.97 -3.74 18.35
N ASN A 36 -3.25 -3.27 17.13
CA ASN A 36 -4.59 -2.92 16.69
C ASN A 36 -5.39 -4.14 16.16
N GLY A 37 -4.93 -5.37 16.41
CA GLY A 37 -5.63 -6.60 16.00
C GLY A 37 -5.56 -6.90 14.51
N ILE A 38 -4.76 -6.16 13.73
CA ILE A 38 -4.69 -6.32 12.28
C ILE A 38 -3.78 -7.50 11.96
N SER A 39 -4.39 -8.57 11.45
CA SER A 39 -3.70 -9.80 11.07
C SER A 39 -4.22 -10.36 9.73
N PRO A 40 -3.36 -11.07 8.96
CA PRO A 40 -1.91 -11.21 9.14
C PRO A 40 -1.14 -9.92 8.85
N VAL A 41 -0.19 -9.55 9.72
CA VAL A 41 0.52 -8.25 9.67
C VAL A 41 1.22 -8.02 8.33
N ASN A 42 1.94 -9.02 7.82
CA ASN A 42 2.68 -8.87 6.56
C ASN A 42 1.74 -8.65 5.36
N LYS A 43 0.58 -9.31 5.34
CA LYS A 43 -0.44 -9.07 4.29
C LYS A 43 -1.06 -7.67 4.43
N ALA A 44 -1.31 -7.21 5.64
CA ALA A 44 -1.78 -5.84 5.87
C ALA A 44 -0.77 -4.80 5.34
N VAL A 45 0.53 -5.01 5.59
CA VAL A 45 1.60 -4.17 5.04
C VAL A 45 1.57 -4.17 3.50
N GLU A 46 1.45 -5.34 2.86
CA GLU A 46 1.31 -5.42 1.39
C GLU A 46 0.13 -4.59 0.89
N TYR A 47 -1.04 -4.72 1.53
CA TYR A 47 -2.25 -4.00 1.12
C TYR A 47 -2.16 -2.49 1.35
N LEU A 48 -1.52 -2.06 2.45
CA LEU A 48 -1.25 -0.64 2.71
C LEU A 48 -0.32 -0.01 1.68
N LYS A 49 0.68 -0.74 1.17
CA LYS A 49 1.54 -0.24 0.09
C LYS A 49 0.80 -0.11 -1.23
N VAL A 50 -0.05 -1.09 -1.55
CA VAL A 50 -0.95 -1.01 -2.72
C VAL A 50 -1.85 0.21 -2.57
N MET A 51 -2.35 0.46 -1.35
CA MET A 51 -3.19 1.62 -1.07
C MET A 51 -2.46 2.95 -1.19
N ALA A 52 -1.22 3.03 -0.70
CA ALA A 52 -0.38 4.23 -0.81
C ALA A 52 -0.04 4.59 -2.26
N MET A 53 0.04 3.59 -3.15
CA MET A 53 0.26 3.82 -4.58
C MET A 53 -0.95 4.49 -5.27
N PHE A 54 -2.14 4.48 -4.68
CA PHE A 54 -3.35 5.07 -5.26
C PHE A 54 -3.45 6.59 -5.16
N PHE A 55 -2.36 7.34 -5.03
CA PHE A 55 -2.46 8.79 -5.19
C PHE A 55 -3.05 9.08 -6.57
N GLU A 56 -4.30 9.54 -6.60
CA GLU A 56 -5.11 9.91 -7.77
C GLU A 56 -5.61 8.76 -8.67
N LEU A 57 -5.48 7.48 -8.26
CA LEU A 57 -5.89 6.33 -9.07
C LEU A 57 -7.00 5.48 -8.42
N GLU A 58 -7.86 4.88 -9.25
CA GLU A 58 -8.85 3.91 -8.79
C GLU A 58 -8.19 2.60 -8.33
N ILE A 59 -8.76 1.99 -7.30
CA ILE A 59 -8.21 0.78 -6.67
C ILE A 59 -8.06 -0.39 -7.66
N SER A 60 -9.10 -0.61 -8.44
CA SER A 60 -9.13 -1.62 -9.52
C SER A 60 -8.05 -1.37 -10.56
N TYR A 61 -7.80 -0.11 -10.90
CA TYR A 61 -6.82 0.27 -11.91
C TYR A 61 -5.38 0.01 -11.42
N ALA A 62 -4.99 0.49 -10.24
CA ALA A 62 -3.60 0.24 -9.82
C ALA A 62 -3.33 -1.22 -9.44
N VAL A 63 -4.33 -1.98 -8.95
CA VAL A 63 -4.18 -3.46 -8.85
C VAL A 63 -3.94 -4.08 -10.23
N SER A 64 -4.68 -3.65 -11.26
CA SER A 64 -4.45 -4.11 -12.63
C SER A 64 -3.05 -3.74 -13.12
N GLU A 65 -2.57 -2.52 -12.90
CA GLU A 65 -1.24 -2.10 -13.34
C GLU A 65 -0.13 -2.84 -12.59
N LEU A 66 -0.28 -3.03 -11.27
CA LEU A 66 0.62 -3.83 -10.44
C LEU A 66 0.71 -5.27 -10.95
N ASN A 67 -0.41 -5.89 -11.29
CA ASN A 67 -0.41 -7.27 -11.79
C ASN A 67 0.16 -7.38 -13.22
N LYS A 68 0.05 -6.34 -14.05
CA LYS A 68 0.64 -6.30 -15.40
C LYS A 68 2.14 -6.00 -15.39
N ARG A 69 2.67 -5.32 -14.37
CA ARG A 69 4.05 -4.78 -14.37
C ARG A 69 4.82 -5.30 -13.16
N SER A 70 5.68 -6.29 -13.39
CA SER A 70 6.56 -6.86 -12.36
C SER A 70 7.46 -5.81 -11.70
N GLU A 71 7.92 -4.80 -12.43
CA GLU A 71 8.73 -3.71 -11.89
C GLU A 71 7.98 -2.86 -10.84
N LEU A 72 6.67 -2.67 -11.00
CA LEU A 72 5.85 -2.00 -9.97
C LEU A 72 5.74 -2.85 -8.70
N ARG A 73 5.57 -4.17 -8.85
CA ARG A 73 5.54 -5.08 -7.70
C ARG A 73 6.88 -5.11 -6.98
N LYS A 74 7.99 -5.16 -7.72
CA LYS A 74 9.35 -5.08 -7.16
C LYS A 74 9.57 -3.77 -6.42
N PHE A 75 9.16 -2.65 -6.99
CA PHE A 75 9.24 -1.34 -6.36
C PHE A 75 8.51 -1.31 -5.01
N LEU A 76 7.29 -1.85 -4.95
CA LEU A 76 6.52 -1.99 -3.71
C LEU A 76 6.97 -3.17 -2.82
N ARG A 77 7.99 -3.94 -3.22
CA ARG A 77 8.47 -5.13 -2.51
C ARG A 77 7.36 -6.17 -2.26
N LEU A 78 6.49 -6.36 -3.25
CA LEU A 78 5.42 -7.35 -3.25
C LEU A 78 5.92 -8.66 -3.86
N ARG A 79 5.70 -9.78 -3.15
CA ARG A 79 6.16 -11.10 -3.58
C ARG A 79 5.21 -11.78 -4.57
N GLU A 80 3.93 -11.45 -4.48
CA GLU A 80 2.84 -12.12 -5.18
C GLU A 80 1.97 -11.10 -5.91
N GLU A 81 1.16 -11.60 -6.84
CA GLU A 81 0.08 -10.82 -7.41
C GLU A 81 -0.99 -10.49 -6.36
N ILE A 82 -1.62 -9.33 -6.54
CA ILE A 82 -2.63 -8.83 -5.62
C ILE A 82 -4.00 -9.14 -6.18
N LYS A 83 -4.82 -9.86 -5.42
CA LYS A 83 -6.23 -10.04 -5.74
C LYS A 83 -7.00 -8.79 -5.33
N LEU A 84 -7.69 -8.15 -6.28
CA LEU A 84 -8.49 -6.95 -6.02
C LEU A 84 -9.49 -7.14 -4.87
N ARG A 85 -10.16 -8.31 -4.82
CA ARG A 85 -11.09 -8.67 -3.74
C ARG A 85 -10.44 -8.65 -2.36
N SER A 86 -9.16 -9.01 -2.25
CA SER A 86 -8.43 -9.00 -0.98
C SER A 86 -8.19 -7.57 -0.47
N ILE A 87 -7.96 -6.61 -1.37
CA ILE A 87 -7.82 -5.19 -1.00
C ILE A 87 -9.17 -4.67 -0.48
N TYR A 88 -10.26 -4.89 -1.20
CA TYR A 88 -11.58 -4.46 -0.74
C TYR A 88 -12.00 -5.11 0.58
N SER A 89 -11.75 -6.41 0.75
CA SER A 89 -12.02 -7.11 2.01
C SER A 89 -11.14 -6.64 3.17
N PHE A 90 -9.94 -6.12 2.90
CA PHE A 90 -9.10 -5.51 3.91
C PHE A 90 -9.65 -4.13 4.30
N MET A 91 -10.01 -3.30 3.32
CA MET A 91 -10.57 -1.97 3.55
C MET A 91 -11.89 -2.02 4.31
N SER A 92 -12.76 -3.00 4.01
CA SER A 92 -14.05 -3.15 4.68
C SER A 92 -13.96 -3.48 6.18
N LYS A 93 -12.76 -3.67 6.72
CA LYS A 93 -12.54 -3.89 8.16
C LYS A 93 -12.43 -2.60 8.96
N PHE A 94 -12.38 -1.44 8.29
CA PHE A 94 -12.14 -0.16 8.92
C PHE A 94 -13.25 0.81 8.56
N GLU A 95 -13.72 1.54 9.57
CA GLU A 95 -14.38 2.82 9.32
C GLU A 95 -13.33 3.85 8.85
N ALA A 96 -13.78 4.87 8.10
CA ALA A 96 -12.87 5.86 7.51
C ALA A 96 -11.97 6.53 8.56
N GLU A 97 -12.54 6.95 9.69
CA GLU A 97 -11.81 7.59 10.79
C GLU A 97 -10.77 6.66 11.42
N GLN A 98 -11.12 5.38 11.60
CA GLN A 98 -10.19 4.37 12.13
C GLN A 98 -9.02 4.16 11.19
N PHE A 99 -9.29 4.09 9.88
CA PHE A 99 -8.25 3.95 8.87
C PHE A 99 -7.32 5.16 8.84
N ILE A 100 -7.87 6.38 8.87
CA ILE A 100 -7.11 7.63 8.91
C ILE A 100 -6.22 7.66 10.16
N SER A 101 -6.78 7.37 11.33
CA SER A 101 -6.03 7.31 12.58
C SER A 101 -4.89 6.29 12.52
N LEU A 102 -5.14 5.10 11.96
CA LEU A 102 -4.13 4.07 11.77
C LEU A 102 -2.99 4.56 10.87
N VAL A 103 -3.31 5.12 9.71
CA VAL A 103 -2.31 5.61 8.74
C VAL A 103 -1.48 6.72 9.34
N PHE A 104 -2.08 7.71 10.01
CA PHE A 104 -1.34 8.76 10.70
C PHE A 104 -0.44 8.21 11.80
N SER A 105 -0.94 7.27 12.59
CA SER A 105 -0.16 6.61 13.64
C SER A 105 1.03 5.83 13.08
N ILE A 106 1.03 5.43 11.80
CA ILE A 106 2.18 4.78 11.16
C ILE A 106 3.13 5.83 10.56
N LEU A 107 2.60 6.86 9.91
CA LEU A 107 3.41 7.84 9.18
C LEU A 107 4.15 8.82 10.09
N VAL A 108 3.61 9.10 11.28
CA VAL A 108 4.19 10.02 12.28
C VAL A 108 5.21 9.33 13.21
N LEU A 109 5.37 8.01 13.12
CA LEU A 109 6.48 7.27 13.78
C LEU A 109 7.83 7.69 13.23
#